data_AF-A0A653RT21-F1
#
_entry.id   AF-A0A653RT21-F1
#
_cell.length_a   1.000
_cell.length_b   1.000
_cell.length_c   1.000
_cell.angle_alpha   90.00
_cell.angle_beta   90.00
_cell.angle_gamma   90.00
#
_symmetry.space_group_name_H-M   'P 1'
#
loop_
_entity.id
_entity.type
_entity.pdbx_description
1 polymer ?
#
loop_
_entity_poly.entity_id
_entity_poly.type
_entity_poly.pdbx_seq_one_letter_code
_entity_poly.pdbx_strand_id
1 'polypeptide(L)'
;MTAVSRRVLAILFSSCVLSSAFVGTADAATTPSPATGVRVSATASTATISWKPAAGAVSYRVCLQEYADQSPCARLSSRSTATSVTFRSLAPTSGTDFYVVVHSYRGTARAATFRQGFNLASAAPSAPTGVVNTVSTRSVKTTWDAATDAKDYDVCLTTSRDTTTCVQRSPRSATRTATFSGLVPTSSTDYYVRVYAHNASGSTGSALHGFNLPVGTIASSTMVRESGTSKVRARWAASVNAEQYELQFGTNPSMTTGLKSYIVTNPSATLTRLTLGTTFHYRVRGLNGVVKGTWTTPTKFRMASDPTNVVVATYNLCGQDKCVSKSNGMKKWSTRKAYAGRIARGTGAGIIATQESHDKDTRFGTELPGYALGEYYSAKSLFYSTAKYEKLRSGIITLNSTERKYAVWVQLRDRTTRTMFLVVDAHLQPYKGRTKDRMREAQTKKLISDLARANPNKYPVIYAGDFNSNKSNADQSRYPGGYDAPLKVFTAAGIPDAFDVGRTKVNATWNSANQAINPPLRHSDHVDHIYVDAAIKVVQFKVIVSLSGSSYAKPFATDHNPVRATVVVPGH
;
A
#
# COMPACT_ATOMS: atom_id res chain seq x y z
N MET A 1 -91.21 53.47 -60.21
CA MET A 1 -92.62 53.89 -60.43
C MET A 1 -92.82 55.25 -59.77
N THR A 2 -93.71 56.10 -60.30
CA THR A 2 -94.52 57.18 -59.64
C THR A 2 -94.09 57.79 -58.28
N ALA A 3 -94.20 59.09 -57.96
CA ALA A 3 -94.74 60.31 -58.62
C ALA A 3 -94.57 61.54 -57.66
N VAL A 4 -94.71 62.86 -57.97
CA VAL A 4 -94.75 63.67 -59.21
C VAL A 4 -94.55 65.20 -58.90
N SER A 5 -93.64 65.90 -59.62
CA SER A 5 -93.64 67.38 -59.88
C SER A 5 -93.26 68.38 -58.73
N ARG A 6 -93.05 69.70 -58.95
CA ARG A 6 -93.44 70.60 -60.09
C ARG A 6 -92.64 71.94 -60.26
N ARG A 7 -92.05 72.15 -61.47
CA ARG A 7 -91.79 73.45 -62.21
C ARG A 7 -90.86 74.50 -61.53
N VAL A 8 -90.33 75.56 -62.19
CA VAL A 8 -90.62 76.25 -63.50
C VAL A 8 -89.31 76.56 -64.30
N LEU A 9 -89.44 76.88 -65.60
CA LEU A 9 -88.50 77.57 -66.53
C LEU A 9 -88.01 78.95 -65.98
N ALA A 10 -87.05 79.73 -66.52
CA ALA A 10 -86.37 79.89 -67.85
C ALA A 10 -85.12 80.83 -67.68
N ILE A 11 -84.23 81.24 -68.62
CA ILE A 11 -83.72 80.89 -69.99
C ILE A 11 -82.44 81.78 -70.27
N LEU A 12 -81.78 81.69 -71.46
CA LEU A 12 -80.82 82.64 -72.12
C LEU A 12 -79.26 82.52 -71.95
N PHE A 13 -78.64 81.82 -72.92
CA PHE A 13 -77.45 82.20 -73.73
C PHE A 13 -76.02 82.35 -73.11
N SER A 14 -75.04 82.66 -73.99
CA SER A 14 -73.61 82.26 -73.90
C SER A 14 -72.65 83.23 -74.63
N SER A 15 -71.41 83.42 -74.14
CA SER A 15 -70.14 83.48 -74.93
C SER A 15 -68.87 83.86 -74.12
N CYS A 16 -67.71 83.37 -74.59
CA CYS A 16 -66.35 83.97 -74.57
C CYS A 16 -65.45 84.14 -73.30
N VAL A 17 -64.25 83.54 -73.42
CA VAL A 17 -62.88 84.12 -73.26
C VAL A 17 -62.12 84.13 -71.89
N LEU A 18 -60.93 83.51 -71.98
CA LEU A 18 -59.66 83.53 -71.22
C LEU A 18 -59.54 84.01 -69.75
N SER A 19 -58.94 83.10 -68.96
CA SER A 19 -57.77 83.26 -68.08
C SER A 19 -57.52 84.58 -67.33
N SER A 20 -57.63 84.49 -65.99
CA SER A 20 -56.72 85.17 -65.06
C SER A 20 -56.52 84.30 -63.81
N ALA A 21 -55.30 84.24 -63.29
CA ALA A 21 -54.97 83.35 -62.17
C ALA A 21 -55.45 83.94 -60.84
N PHE A 22 -56.28 83.19 -60.11
CA PHE A 22 -56.58 83.49 -58.71
C PHE A 22 -55.76 82.59 -57.79
N VAL A 23 -55.01 83.22 -56.89
CA VAL A 23 -54.17 82.54 -55.89
C VAL A 23 -55.08 81.92 -54.83
N GLY A 24 -55.27 80.62 -54.89
CA GLY A 24 -55.69 79.84 -53.73
C GLY A 24 -54.58 79.94 -52.68
N THR A 25 -54.85 80.63 -51.57
CA THR A 25 -53.86 80.84 -50.51
C THR A 25 -53.42 79.49 -49.95
N ALA A 26 -52.10 79.25 -49.96
CA ALA A 26 -51.54 78.12 -49.23
C ALA A 26 -51.82 78.33 -47.74
N ASP A 27 -52.63 77.46 -47.14
CA ASP A 27 -52.86 77.45 -45.69
C ASP A 27 -51.49 77.36 -45.00
N ALA A 28 -51.15 78.40 -44.25
CA ALA A 28 -49.79 78.62 -43.78
C ALA A 28 -49.42 77.50 -42.81
N ALA A 29 -48.61 76.54 -43.29
CA ALA A 29 -48.34 75.27 -42.63
C ALA A 29 -47.79 75.46 -41.21
N THR A 30 -48.72 75.52 -40.26
CA THR A 30 -48.48 75.98 -38.89
C THR A 30 -47.41 75.13 -38.23
N THR A 31 -46.24 75.71 -38.01
CA THR A 31 -45.08 75.02 -37.45
C THR A 31 -45.49 74.36 -36.13
N PRO A 32 -45.34 73.03 -36.00
CA PRO A 32 -45.75 72.33 -34.78
C PRO A 32 -44.90 72.82 -33.62
N SER A 33 -45.46 72.84 -32.41
CA SER A 33 -44.67 73.11 -31.21
C SER A 33 -43.60 72.02 -31.00
N PRO A 34 -42.51 72.32 -30.28
CA PRO A 34 -41.68 71.29 -29.67
C PRO A 34 -42.51 70.35 -28.79
N ALA A 35 -42.09 69.08 -28.70
CA ALA A 35 -42.62 68.16 -27.69
C ALA A 35 -42.22 68.61 -26.28
N THR A 36 -43.02 68.25 -25.27
CA THR A 36 -42.76 68.63 -23.87
C THR A 36 -42.77 67.42 -22.96
N GLY A 37 -42.16 67.55 -21.77
CA GLY A 37 -42.09 66.46 -20.79
C GLY A 37 -41.36 65.22 -21.30
N VAL A 38 -40.24 65.40 -22.01
CA VAL A 38 -39.39 64.28 -22.45
C VAL A 38 -38.88 63.52 -21.23
N ARG A 39 -38.98 62.19 -21.26
CA ARG A 39 -38.47 61.29 -20.23
C ARG A 39 -37.71 60.14 -20.90
N VAL A 40 -36.56 59.80 -20.33
CA VAL A 40 -35.78 58.62 -20.73
C VAL A 40 -35.80 57.60 -19.60
N SER A 41 -36.09 56.35 -19.94
CA SER A 41 -35.97 55.19 -19.06
C SER A 41 -34.93 54.24 -19.66
N ALA A 42 -33.77 54.14 -19.03
CA ALA A 42 -32.63 53.39 -19.55
C ALA A 42 -32.36 52.09 -18.76
N THR A 43 -31.77 51.13 -19.45
CA THR A 43 -31.19 49.89 -18.91
C THR A 43 -29.71 49.85 -19.30
N ALA A 44 -29.01 48.73 -19.05
CA ALA A 44 -27.62 48.55 -19.49
C ALA A 44 -27.40 48.46 -21.02
N SER A 45 -28.47 48.33 -21.82
CA SER A 45 -28.34 48.22 -23.29
C SER A 45 -29.54 48.74 -24.11
N THR A 46 -30.54 49.35 -23.46
CA THR A 46 -31.72 49.91 -24.12
C THR A 46 -32.14 51.23 -23.48
N ALA A 47 -32.67 52.17 -24.26
CA ALA A 47 -33.28 53.40 -23.76
C ALA A 47 -34.66 53.62 -24.37
N THR A 48 -35.68 53.76 -23.54
CA THR A 48 -37.04 54.15 -23.96
C THR A 48 -37.23 55.64 -23.72
N ILE A 49 -37.44 56.38 -24.80
CA ILE A 49 -37.66 57.82 -24.83
C ILE A 49 -39.17 58.02 -24.98
N SER A 50 -39.77 58.88 -24.16
CA SER A 50 -41.21 59.19 -24.18
C SER A 50 -41.45 60.68 -23.99
N TRP A 51 -42.56 61.21 -24.52
CA TRP A 51 -42.91 62.64 -24.46
C TRP A 51 -44.43 62.85 -24.44
N LYS A 52 -44.88 64.07 -24.12
CA LYS A 52 -46.27 64.49 -24.31
C LYS A 52 -46.51 64.89 -25.77
N PRO A 53 -47.73 64.66 -26.32
CA PRO A 53 -48.11 65.19 -27.64
C PRO A 53 -47.83 66.69 -27.77
N ALA A 54 -47.30 67.11 -28.92
CA ALA A 54 -47.01 68.51 -29.21
C ALA A 54 -48.15 69.15 -30.03
N ALA A 55 -48.49 70.41 -29.74
CA ALA A 55 -49.55 71.10 -30.47
C ALA A 55 -49.20 71.24 -31.96
N GLY A 56 -50.18 70.96 -32.83
CA GLY A 56 -50.03 70.95 -34.28
C GLY A 56 -49.27 69.75 -34.87
N ALA A 57 -48.53 68.97 -34.08
CA ALA A 57 -47.72 67.86 -34.57
C ALA A 57 -48.58 66.65 -34.97
N VAL A 58 -48.36 66.15 -36.19
CA VAL A 58 -49.03 64.95 -36.74
C VAL A 58 -48.15 63.70 -36.55
N SER A 59 -46.83 63.89 -36.41
CA SER A 59 -45.87 62.78 -36.30
C SER A 59 -44.53 63.26 -35.72
N TYR A 60 -43.73 62.32 -35.25
CA TYR A 60 -42.44 62.55 -34.59
C TYR A 60 -41.32 61.72 -35.23
N ARG A 61 -40.08 62.18 -35.08
CA ARG A 61 -38.88 61.32 -35.11
C ARG A 61 -38.01 61.65 -33.90
N VAL A 62 -37.38 60.65 -33.32
CA VAL A 62 -36.38 60.84 -32.26
C VAL A 62 -35.00 60.67 -32.85
N CYS A 63 -34.13 61.64 -32.61
CA CYS A 63 -32.71 61.53 -32.86
C CYS A 63 -32.01 61.14 -31.56
N LEU A 64 -31.27 60.03 -31.60
CA LEU A 64 -30.31 59.64 -30.57
C LEU A 64 -28.88 59.93 -31.08
N GLN A 65 -28.07 60.53 -30.22
CA GLN A 65 -26.73 61.03 -30.50
C GLN A 65 -25.76 60.55 -29.42
N GLU A 66 -24.50 60.35 -29.79
CA GLU A 66 -23.41 59.95 -28.89
C GLU A 66 -22.70 61.17 -28.28
N TYR A 67 -22.79 62.33 -28.93
CA TYR A 67 -22.10 63.57 -28.52
C TYR A 67 -23.06 64.77 -28.49
N ALA A 68 -22.68 65.82 -27.76
CA ALA A 68 -23.54 66.96 -27.41
C ALA A 68 -23.89 67.91 -28.58
N ASP A 69 -23.22 67.77 -29.73
CA ASP A 69 -23.38 68.55 -30.95
C ASP A 69 -23.74 67.69 -32.19
N GLN A 70 -23.23 66.45 -32.25
CA GLN A 70 -23.28 65.47 -33.35
C GLN A 70 -24.33 65.70 -34.46
N SER A 71 -23.82 65.93 -35.68
CA SER A 71 -24.59 66.00 -36.93
C SER A 71 -23.78 65.30 -38.05
N PRO A 72 -24.38 64.40 -38.86
CA PRO A 72 -25.77 63.93 -38.81
C PRO A 72 -26.08 63.12 -37.54
N CYS A 73 -27.36 62.79 -37.35
CA CYS A 73 -27.82 61.99 -36.22
C CYS A 73 -27.26 60.55 -36.26
N ALA A 74 -26.69 60.05 -35.16
CA ALA A 74 -26.19 58.67 -35.10
C ALA A 74 -27.31 57.63 -35.31
N ARG A 75 -28.43 57.76 -34.61
CA ARG A 75 -29.58 56.85 -34.73
C ARG A 75 -30.89 57.62 -34.75
N LEU A 76 -31.48 57.77 -35.93
CA LEU A 76 -32.77 58.43 -36.14
C LEU A 76 -33.91 57.40 -36.22
N SER A 77 -35.01 57.62 -35.50
CA SER A 77 -36.18 56.74 -35.58
C SER A 77 -36.93 56.88 -36.93
N SER A 78 -37.75 55.87 -37.25
CA SER A 78 -38.83 56.02 -38.22
C SER A 78 -39.78 57.16 -37.81
N ARG A 79 -40.52 57.71 -38.79
CA ARG A 79 -41.52 58.76 -38.52
C ARG A 79 -42.81 58.08 -38.07
N SER A 80 -43.31 58.43 -36.88
CA SER A 80 -44.43 57.74 -36.23
C SER A 80 -45.40 58.73 -35.57
N THR A 81 -46.66 58.33 -35.39
CA THR A 81 -47.65 59.06 -34.58
C THR A 81 -47.48 58.83 -33.08
N ALA A 82 -46.79 57.74 -32.69
CA ALA A 82 -46.58 57.36 -31.29
C ALA A 82 -45.68 58.38 -30.55
N THR A 83 -45.95 58.58 -29.26
CA THR A 83 -45.19 59.49 -28.38
C THR A 83 -44.14 58.78 -27.51
N SER A 84 -43.63 57.64 -27.99
CA SER A 84 -42.45 56.97 -27.43
C SER A 84 -41.70 56.16 -28.48
N VAL A 85 -40.43 55.86 -28.21
CA VAL A 85 -39.60 54.92 -28.98
C VAL A 85 -38.57 54.26 -28.06
N THR A 86 -38.17 53.02 -28.36
CA THR A 86 -37.10 52.31 -27.63
C THR A 86 -35.93 52.05 -28.56
N PHE A 87 -34.76 52.61 -28.25
CA PHE A 87 -33.49 52.22 -28.86
C PHE A 87 -32.93 51.01 -28.12
N ARG A 88 -32.38 50.06 -28.88
CA ARG A 88 -31.81 48.79 -28.39
C ARG A 88 -30.38 48.61 -28.90
N SER A 89 -29.61 47.75 -28.24
CA SER A 89 -28.19 47.55 -28.53
C SER A 89 -27.44 48.88 -28.42
N LEU A 90 -27.52 49.47 -27.23
CA LEU A 90 -26.70 50.59 -26.78
C LEU A 90 -25.56 50.04 -25.93
N ALA A 91 -24.44 50.76 -25.91
CA ALA A 91 -23.31 50.54 -25.02
C ALA A 91 -22.95 51.87 -24.33
N PRO A 92 -22.44 51.87 -23.10
CA PRO A 92 -22.03 53.09 -22.42
C PRO A 92 -20.80 53.72 -23.08
N THR A 93 -20.61 55.02 -22.88
CA THR A 93 -19.48 55.81 -23.40
C THR A 93 -18.75 56.53 -22.25
N SER A 94 -17.66 57.24 -22.56
CA SER A 94 -16.89 57.96 -21.54
C SER A 94 -17.55 59.30 -21.15
N GLY A 95 -18.56 59.26 -20.27
CA GLY A 95 -19.14 60.46 -19.65
C GLY A 95 -20.67 60.46 -19.63
N THR A 96 -21.28 61.22 -20.54
CA THR A 96 -22.72 61.13 -20.82
C THR A 96 -22.92 60.13 -21.94
N ASP A 97 -23.60 59.01 -21.69
CA ASP A 97 -23.63 57.90 -22.67
C ASP A 97 -24.28 58.31 -23.99
N PHE A 98 -25.42 59.01 -23.91
CA PHE A 98 -26.18 59.46 -25.08
C PHE A 98 -26.89 60.80 -24.84
N TYR A 99 -27.24 61.45 -25.94
CA TYR A 99 -28.09 62.62 -26.00
C TYR A 99 -29.32 62.35 -26.89
N VAL A 100 -30.45 62.95 -26.54
CA VAL A 100 -31.71 62.80 -27.30
C VAL A 100 -32.32 64.14 -27.69
N VAL A 101 -32.86 64.19 -28.92
CA VAL A 101 -33.71 65.28 -29.44
C VAL A 101 -34.97 64.68 -30.06
N VAL A 102 -36.15 65.16 -29.65
CA VAL A 102 -37.43 64.77 -30.27
C VAL A 102 -37.84 65.82 -31.30
N HIS A 103 -37.91 65.42 -32.57
CA HIS A 103 -38.41 66.25 -33.66
C HIS A 103 -39.91 66.04 -33.85
N SER A 104 -40.68 67.12 -33.84
CA SER A 104 -42.14 67.14 -34.04
C SER A 104 -42.45 67.71 -35.42
N TYR A 105 -43.36 67.09 -36.18
CA TYR A 105 -43.59 67.40 -37.60
C TYR A 105 -45.07 67.56 -37.97
N ARG A 106 -45.34 68.53 -38.87
CA ARG A 106 -46.61 68.74 -39.59
C ARG A 106 -46.27 68.96 -41.07
N GLY A 107 -46.55 67.97 -41.92
CA GLY A 107 -46.05 67.98 -43.32
C GLY A 107 -44.52 68.06 -43.38
N THR A 108 -44.01 69.09 -44.06
CA THR A 108 -42.57 69.45 -44.10
C THR A 108 -42.12 70.31 -42.92
N ALA A 109 -43.01 71.06 -42.29
CA ALA A 109 -42.70 71.91 -41.13
C ALA A 109 -42.32 71.06 -39.91
N ARG A 110 -41.30 71.52 -39.16
CA ARG A 110 -40.77 70.81 -37.98
C ARG A 110 -40.36 71.75 -36.87
N ALA A 111 -40.43 71.25 -35.64
CA ALA A 111 -39.75 71.79 -34.47
C ALA A 111 -38.94 70.69 -33.78
N ALA A 112 -38.10 71.07 -32.82
CA ALA A 112 -37.25 70.15 -32.05
C ALA A 112 -37.31 70.52 -30.56
N THR A 113 -37.16 69.52 -29.69
CA THR A 113 -36.88 69.77 -28.27
C THR A 113 -35.46 70.30 -28.08
N PHE A 114 -35.19 70.88 -26.90
CA PHE A 114 -33.81 70.96 -26.43
C PHE A 114 -33.20 69.55 -26.32
N ARG A 115 -31.87 69.48 -26.40
CA ARG A 115 -31.10 68.24 -26.30
C ARG A 115 -31.01 67.81 -24.84
N GLN A 116 -31.35 66.56 -24.54
CA GLN A 116 -31.29 65.99 -23.19
C GLN A 116 -30.22 64.89 -23.15
N GLY A 117 -29.20 65.04 -22.30
CA GLY A 117 -28.24 63.97 -22.00
C GLY A 117 -28.83 62.92 -21.06
N PHE A 118 -28.42 61.67 -21.19
CA PHE A 118 -28.76 60.58 -20.27
C PHE A 118 -27.70 59.47 -20.30
N ASN A 119 -27.68 58.68 -19.22
CA ASN A 119 -26.81 57.51 -19.09
C ASN A 119 -27.62 56.21 -19.06
N LEU A 120 -26.99 55.12 -19.48
CA LEU A 120 -27.45 53.75 -19.30
C LEU A 120 -27.35 53.35 -17.82
N ALA A 121 -28.18 52.40 -17.40
CA ALA A 121 -28.04 51.80 -16.08
C ALA A 121 -26.84 50.85 -16.06
N SER A 122 -25.99 50.88 -15.01
CA SER A 122 -24.84 49.97 -14.93
C SER A 122 -25.30 48.50 -14.97
N ALA A 123 -24.55 47.63 -15.66
CA ALA A 123 -24.84 46.21 -15.72
C ALA A 123 -24.61 45.52 -14.36
N ALA A 124 -25.28 44.39 -14.12
CA ALA A 124 -24.84 43.43 -13.11
C ALA A 124 -23.50 42.80 -13.54
N PRO A 125 -22.65 42.30 -12.62
CA PRO A 125 -21.33 41.78 -12.97
C PRO A 125 -21.38 40.57 -13.89
N SER A 126 -20.27 40.25 -14.56
CA SER A 126 -20.14 38.94 -15.20
C SER A 126 -20.00 37.81 -14.18
N ALA A 127 -20.21 36.55 -14.60
CA ALA A 127 -20.08 35.41 -13.72
C ALA A 127 -18.58 35.11 -13.43
N PRO A 128 -18.17 34.87 -12.16
CA PRO A 128 -16.80 34.50 -11.84
C PRO A 128 -16.34 33.23 -12.57
N THR A 129 -15.15 33.31 -13.18
CA THR A 129 -14.43 32.19 -13.82
C THR A 129 -13.24 31.73 -12.97
N GLY A 130 -12.50 30.72 -13.44
CA GLY A 130 -11.25 30.29 -12.80
C GLY A 130 -11.41 29.73 -11.38
N VAL A 131 -12.60 29.23 -11.02
CA VAL A 131 -12.89 28.75 -9.67
C VAL A 131 -12.09 27.48 -9.38
N VAL A 132 -11.09 27.60 -8.51
CA VAL A 132 -10.22 26.52 -8.05
C VAL A 132 -10.42 26.30 -6.55
N ASN A 133 -10.53 25.03 -6.15
CA ASN A 133 -10.69 24.59 -4.76
C ASN A 133 -9.45 23.81 -4.30
N THR A 134 -8.70 24.35 -3.33
CA THR A 134 -7.59 23.67 -2.66
C THR A 134 -8.10 23.10 -1.33
N VAL A 135 -8.15 21.77 -1.23
CA VAL A 135 -8.79 21.05 -0.10
C VAL A 135 -7.78 20.50 0.91
N SER A 136 -8.19 20.46 2.17
CA SER A 136 -7.58 19.67 3.25
C SER A 136 -8.61 18.71 3.85
N THR A 137 -8.22 17.85 4.78
CA THR A 137 -9.14 16.92 5.46
C THR A 137 -10.29 17.62 6.22
N ARG A 138 -10.21 18.93 6.51
CA ARG A 138 -11.24 19.69 7.24
C ARG A 138 -11.47 21.12 6.74
N SER A 139 -10.97 21.47 5.54
CA SER A 139 -11.11 22.81 4.99
C SER A 139 -11.06 22.84 3.46
N VAL A 140 -11.59 23.91 2.88
CA VAL A 140 -11.32 24.29 1.48
C VAL A 140 -10.91 25.75 1.43
N LYS A 141 -9.92 26.06 0.60
CA LYS A 141 -9.63 27.42 0.12
C LYS A 141 -10.08 27.51 -1.34
N THR A 142 -10.97 28.44 -1.63
CA THR A 142 -11.41 28.76 -2.99
C THR A 142 -10.67 30.00 -3.49
N THR A 143 -10.32 30.03 -4.78
CA THR A 143 -9.82 31.20 -5.53
C THR A 143 -10.53 31.31 -6.87
N TRP A 144 -10.64 32.52 -7.44
CA TRP A 144 -11.33 32.79 -8.70
C TRP A 144 -10.73 33.99 -9.46
N ASP A 145 -11.06 34.12 -10.74
CA ASP A 145 -10.66 35.26 -11.59
C ASP A 145 -11.40 36.55 -11.21
N ALA A 146 -10.96 37.69 -11.76
CA ALA A 146 -11.75 38.92 -11.65
C ALA A 146 -12.92 38.89 -12.64
N ALA A 147 -14.15 39.05 -12.13
CA ALA A 147 -15.33 39.28 -12.95
C ALA A 147 -15.43 40.76 -13.37
N THR A 148 -15.93 40.98 -14.58
CA THR A 148 -16.22 42.30 -15.14
C THR A 148 -17.29 43.01 -14.30
N ASP A 149 -17.13 44.31 -14.09
CA ASP A 149 -18.03 45.19 -13.33
C ASP A 149 -18.30 44.80 -11.87
N ALA A 150 -17.57 43.82 -11.32
CA ALA A 150 -17.65 43.43 -9.92
C ALA A 150 -16.94 44.43 -8.99
N LYS A 151 -17.52 44.69 -7.82
CA LYS A 151 -16.93 45.48 -6.72
C LYS A 151 -16.38 44.57 -5.61
N ASP A 152 -17.18 43.57 -5.25
CA ASP A 152 -16.87 42.58 -4.22
C ASP A 152 -17.51 41.22 -4.57
N TYR A 153 -17.12 40.20 -3.81
CA TYR A 153 -17.54 38.82 -3.98
C TYR A 153 -17.90 38.21 -2.64
N ASP A 154 -18.83 37.26 -2.63
CA ASP A 154 -18.92 36.25 -1.57
C ASP A 154 -18.94 34.83 -2.15
N VAL A 155 -18.76 33.85 -1.26
CA VAL A 155 -18.73 32.43 -1.62
C VAL A 155 -19.76 31.68 -0.80
N CYS A 156 -20.57 30.89 -1.50
CA CYS A 156 -21.57 30.00 -0.92
C CYS A 156 -21.06 28.55 -0.98
N LEU A 157 -20.96 27.92 0.18
CA LEU A 157 -20.70 26.48 0.34
C LEU A 157 -22.04 25.78 0.58
N THR A 158 -22.32 24.67 -0.11
CA THR A 158 -23.49 23.81 0.12
C THR A 158 -23.12 22.32 0.00
N THR A 159 -23.97 21.42 0.47
CA THR A 159 -23.83 19.95 0.34
C THR A 159 -24.67 19.35 -0.79
N SER A 160 -25.50 20.14 -1.49
CA SER A 160 -26.35 19.67 -2.60
C SER A 160 -26.31 20.61 -3.81
N ARG A 161 -26.61 20.07 -5.00
CA ARG A 161 -26.71 20.84 -6.25
C ARG A 161 -27.99 21.69 -6.33
N ASP A 162 -29.05 21.22 -5.68
CA ASP A 162 -30.41 21.70 -5.91
C ASP A 162 -30.86 22.74 -4.86
N THR A 163 -30.03 22.99 -3.85
CA THR A 163 -30.28 23.97 -2.78
C THR A 163 -29.72 25.34 -3.12
N THR A 164 -30.52 26.39 -2.98
CA THR A 164 -30.07 27.80 -3.02
C THR A 164 -29.47 28.27 -1.69
N THR A 165 -29.71 27.54 -0.59
CA THR A 165 -29.20 27.83 0.76
C THR A 165 -27.75 27.39 0.91
N CYS A 166 -26.93 28.24 1.53
CA CYS A 166 -25.54 27.90 1.88
C CYS A 166 -25.47 27.28 3.29
N VAL A 167 -24.68 26.21 3.47
CA VAL A 167 -24.33 25.67 4.79
C VAL A 167 -23.24 26.50 5.48
N GLN A 168 -22.38 27.16 4.70
CA GLN A 168 -21.49 28.23 5.13
C GLN A 168 -21.41 29.29 4.02
N ARG A 169 -21.30 30.57 4.38
CA ARG A 169 -21.10 31.69 3.43
C ARG A 169 -19.95 32.55 3.91
N SER A 170 -19.08 33.01 3.00
CA SER A 170 -18.02 33.95 3.37
C SER A 170 -18.60 35.34 3.63
N PRO A 171 -17.90 36.21 4.38
CA PRO A 171 -18.08 37.65 4.26
C PRO A 171 -17.88 38.11 2.81
N ARG A 172 -18.44 39.26 2.47
CA ARG A 172 -18.19 39.93 1.18
C ARG A 172 -16.82 40.60 1.21
N SER A 173 -16.06 40.49 0.12
CA SER A 173 -14.73 41.12 -0.01
C SER A 173 -14.33 41.29 -1.48
N ALA A 174 -13.49 42.29 -1.76
CA ALA A 174 -12.79 42.41 -3.04
C ALA A 174 -11.64 41.37 -3.19
N THR A 175 -11.24 40.70 -2.11
CA THR A 175 -10.22 39.63 -2.16
C THR A 175 -10.76 38.39 -2.87
N ARG A 176 -10.11 37.98 -3.96
CA ARG A 176 -10.49 36.83 -4.80
C ARG A 176 -10.12 35.47 -4.18
N THR A 177 -10.36 35.32 -2.88
CA THR A 177 -10.23 34.05 -2.15
C THR A 177 -11.13 34.01 -0.92
N ALA A 178 -11.62 32.82 -0.60
CA ALA A 178 -12.33 32.52 0.65
C ALA A 178 -11.77 31.21 1.22
N THR A 179 -11.92 30.99 2.53
CA THR A 179 -11.53 29.72 3.18
C THR A 179 -12.61 29.30 4.18
N PHE A 180 -13.04 28.05 4.08
CA PHE A 180 -14.00 27.42 4.99
C PHE A 180 -13.30 26.31 5.78
N SER A 181 -13.64 26.14 7.05
CA SER A 181 -13.00 25.19 7.96
C SER A 181 -14.02 24.49 8.86
N GLY A 182 -13.57 23.45 9.59
CA GLY A 182 -14.45 22.59 10.37
C GLY A 182 -15.31 21.66 9.50
N LEU A 183 -14.92 21.46 8.24
CA LEU A 183 -15.67 20.65 7.29
C LEU A 183 -15.57 19.15 7.61
N VAL A 184 -16.62 18.41 7.29
CA VAL A 184 -16.80 16.97 7.55
C VAL A 184 -17.37 16.33 6.28
N PRO A 185 -16.90 15.15 5.82
CA PRO A 185 -17.39 14.54 4.59
C PRO A 185 -18.85 14.09 4.68
N THR A 186 -19.48 13.90 3.53
CA THR A 186 -20.85 13.39 3.38
C THR A 186 -20.88 12.24 2.37
N SER A 187 -21.96 11.48 2.33
CA SER A 187 -22.04 10.23 1.56
C SER A 187 -22.26 10.43 0.04
N SER A 188 -21.44 11.24 -0.65
CA SER A 188 -21.22 11.17 -2.11
C SER A 188 -20.22 12.22 -2.63
N THR A 189 -20.67 13.47 -2.75
CA THR A 189 -19.86 14.67 -3.01
C THR A 189 -19.96 15.56 -1.79
N ASP A 190 -18.86 15.77 -1.08
CA ASP A 190 -18.91 16.35 0.27
C ASP A 190 -19.54 17.75 0.25
N TYR A 191 -19.07 18.58 -0.68
CA TYR A 191 -19.51 19.96 -0.81
C TYR A 191 -19.47 20.47 -2.26
N TYR A 192 -20.19 21.57 -2.49
CA TYR A 192 -20.19 22.36 -3.70
C TYR A 192 -19.96 23.84 -3.34
N VAL A 193 -19.22 24.54 -4.20
CA VAL A 193 -18.96 25.97 -4.11
C VAL A 193 -19.56 26.72 -5.30
N ARG A 194 -20.20 27.85 -5.01
CA ARG A 194 -20.52 28.90 -5.98
C ARG A 194 -20.00 30.24 -5.46
N VAL A 195 -19.24 30.94 -6.29
CA VAL A 195 -18.81 32.33 -6.05
C VAL A 195 -19.86 33.26 -6.64
N TYR A 196 -20.23 34.32 -5.92
CA TYR A 196 -21.06 35.40 -6.45
C TYR A 196 -20.20 36.65 -6.62
N ALA A 197 -20.23 37.26 -7.81
CA ALA A 197 -19.77 38.64 -8.02
C ALA A 197 -20.93 39.60 -7.76
N HIS A 198 -20.65 40.78 -7.20
CA HIS A 198 -21.68 41.77 -6.93
C HIS A 198 -21.24 43.20 -7.31
N ASN A 199 -22.22 44.06 -7.59
CA ASN A 199 -22.07 45.50 -7.64
C ASN A 199 -23.40 46.19 -7.24
N ALA A 200 -23.51 47.50 -7.46
CA ALA A 200 -24.72 48.27 -7.12
C ALA A 200 -25.97 47.87 -7.92
N SER A 201 -25.82 47.24 -9.09
CA SER A 201 -26.92 46.83 -9.97
C SER A 201 -27.38 45.38 -9.76
N GLY A 202 -26.61 44.54 -9.04
CA GLY A 202 -27.02 43.16 -8.80
C GLY A 202 -25.88 42.21 -8.47
N SER A 203 -26.16 40.92 -8.66
CA SER A 203 -25.31 39.80 -8.27
C SER A 203 -25.35 38.69 -9.33
N THR A 204 -24.19 38.14 -9.67
CA THR A 204 -24.06 37.06 -10.67
C THR A 204 -23.23 35.91 -10.11
N GLY A 205 -23.80 34.70 -10.11
CA GLY A 205 -23.16 33.49 -9.59
C GLY A 205 -22.34 32.76 -10.66
N SER A 206 -21.25 32.12 -10.24
CA SER A 206 -20.43 31.22 -11.05
C SER A 206 -21.19 29.94 -11.45
N ALA A 207 -20.55 29.09 -12.25
CA ALA A 207 -20.87 27.66 -12.27
C ALA A 207 -20.73 27.04 -10.86
N LEU A 208 -21.30 25.85 -10.65
CA LEU A 208 -21.25 25.15 -9.37
C LEU A 208 -20.11 24.12 -9.37
N HIS A 209 -19.14 24.27 -8.47
CA HIS A 209 -17.92 23.45 -8.41
C HIS A 209 -17.95 22.50 -7.21
N GLY A 210 -18.20 21.21 -7.47
CA GLY A 210 -18.16 20.15 -6.44
C GLY A 210 -16.75 19.72 -6.07
N PHE A 211 -16.53 19.30 -4.83
CA PHE A 211 -15.27 18.71 -4.36
C PHE A 211 -15.50 17.74 -3.18
N ASN A 212 -14.50 16.90 -2.92
CA ASN A 212 -14.43 16.04 -1.75
C ASN A 212 -13.20 16.40 -0.89
N LEU A 213 -13.33 16.24 0.43
CA LEU A 213 -12.26 16.31 1.39
C LEU A 213 -11.37 15.07 1.25
N PRO A 214 -10.03 15.20 1.28
CA PRO A 214 -9.13 14.05 1.33
C PRO A 214 -9.39 13.17 2.55
N VAL A 215 -9.14 11.87 2.41
CA VAL A 215 -8.99 10.94 3.53
C VAL A 215 -7.58 11.09 4.11
N GLY A 216 -7.47 11.17 5.43
CA GLY A 216 -6.22 11.42 6.13
C GLY A 216 -5.20 10.28 6.02
N THR A 217 -3.97 10.56 6.46
CA THR A 217 -2.93 9.56 6.65
C THR A 217 -3.24 8.65 7.85
N ILE A 218 -2.83 7.38 7.76
CA ILE A 218 -2.89 6.44 8.87
C ILE A 218 -1.57 6.55 9.65
N ALA A 219 -1.65 7.03 10.90
CA ALA A 219 -0.47 7.35 11.71
C ALA A 219 0.36 6.13 12.14
N SER A 220 -0.27 4.96 12.31
CA SER A 220 0.43 3.72 12.68
C SER A 220 -0.33 2.49 12.20
N SER A 221 0.40 1.39 11.95
CA SER A 221 -0.17 0.08 11.66
C SER A 221 0.72 -1.02 12.22
N THR A 222 0.10 -2.13 12.63
CA THR A 222 0.78 -3.30 13.21
C THR A 222 0.13 -4.60 12.73
N MET A 223 0.92 -5.68 12.69
CA MET A 223 0.46 -7.05 12.50
C MET A 223 1.01 -7.93 13.62
N VAL A 224 0.14 -8.70 14.26
CA VAL A 224 0.50 -9.61 15.36
C VAL A 224 -0.03 -11.01 15.03
N ARG A 225 0.83 -12.03 15.12
CA ARG A 225 0.44 -13.43 14.97
C ARG A 225 -0.39 -13.87 16.18
N GLU A 226 -1.51 -14.56 15.95
CA GLU A 226 -2.24 -15.22 17.03
C GLU A 226 -1.51 -16.52 17.40
N SER A 227 -1.07 -16.62 18.66
CA SER A 227 -0.12 -17.65 19.12
C SER A 227 -0.56 -19.08 18.78
N GLY A 228 0.35 -19.89 18.26
CA GLY A 228 0.07 -21.28 17.85
C GLY A 228 -0.81 -21.44 16.60
N THR A 229 -1.10 -20.38 15.84
CA THR A 229 -1.98 -20.45 14.66
C THR A 229 -1.35 -19.93 13.37
N SER A 230 -2.00 -20.18 12.22
CA SER A 230 -1.70 -19.53 10.93
C SER A 230 -2.49 -18.22 10.72
N LYS A 231 -2.94 -17.57 11.81
CA LYS A 231 -3.71 -16.31 11.78
C LYS A 231 -2.85 -15.12 12.21
N VAL A 232 -3.17 -13.95 11.64
CA VAL A 232 -2.56 -12.66 11.98
C VAL A 232 -3.65 -11.61 12.12
N ARG A 233 -3.59 -10.86 13.22
CA ARG A 233 -4.44 -9.71 13.46
C ARG A 233 -3.70 -8.44 13.05
N ALA A 234 -4.17 -7.80 12.01
CA ALA A 234 -3.74 -6.47 11.60
C ALA A 234 -4.57 -5.41 12.33
N ARG A 235 -3.95 -4.34 12.81
CA ARG A 235 -4.59 -3.17 13.43
C ARG A 235 -3.91 -1.90 12.94
N TRP A 236 -4.63 -0.80 12.89
CA TRP A 236 -4.07 0.51 12.54
C TRP A 236 -4.80 1.64 13.27
N ALA A 237 -4.20 2.83 13.27
CA ALA A 237 -4.88 4.04 13.73
C ALA A 237 -6.07 4.36 12.79
N ALA A 238 -7.21 4.75 13.37
CA ALA A 238 -8.31 5.30 12.58
C ALA A 238 -7.85 6.57 11.85
N SER A 239 -8.29 6.74 10.60
CA SER A 239 -7.95 7.93 9.80
C SER A 239 -9.11 8.91 9.75
N VAL A 240 -8.78 10.21 9.73
CA VAL A 240 -9.75 11.29 9.50
C VAL A 240 -10.44 11.07 8.16
N ASN A 241 -11.76 11.17 8.14
CA ASN A 241 -12.65 10.98 6.99
C ASN A 241 -12.73 9.55 6.44
N ALA A 242 -12.11 8.53 7.04
CA ALA A 242 -12.18 7.15 6.54
C ALA A 242 -13.39 6.37 7.09
N GLU A 243 -14.31 5.97 6.21
CA GLU A 243 -15.44 5.07 6.50
C GLU A 243 -15.05 3.59 6.37
N GLN A 244 -14.10 3.31 5.49
CA GLN A 244 -13.56 1.99 5.21
C GLN A 244 -12.02 2.06 5.09
N TYR A 245 -11.40 0.88 5.04
CA TYR A 245 -9.96 0.72 4.90
C TYR A 245 -9.67 -0.39 3.90
N GLU A 246 -8.73 -0.14 2.99
CA GLU A 246 -8.10 -1.20 2.20
C GLU A 246 -6.77 -1.59 2.83
N LEU A 247 -6.66 -2.85 3.26
CA LEU A 247 -5.39 -3.49 3.63
C LEU A 247 -4.90 -4.33 2.45
N GLN A 248 -3.70 -4.03 1.94
CA GLN A 248 -2.98 -4.87 0.98
C GLN A 248 -1.81 -5.59 1.66
N PHE A 249 -1.61 -6.87 1.36
CA PHE A 249 -0.43 -7.63 1.77
C PHE A 249 0.06 -8.59 0.67
N GLY A 250 1.35 -8.94 0.69
CA GLY A 250 1.98 -9.86 -0.26
C GLY A 250 3.39 -10.25 0.19
N THR A 251 4.13 -10.97 -0.64
CA THR A 251 5.55 -11.32 -0.38
C THR A 251 6.55 -10.42 -1.13
N ASN A 252 6.08 -9.64 -2.10
CA ASN A 252 6.89 -8.68 -2.85
C ASN A 252 7.11 -7.40 -2.02
N PRO A 253 8.36 -6.99 -1.72
CA PRO A 253 8.65 -5.83 -0.87
C PRO A 253 8.21 -4.49 -1.48
N SER A 254 8.22 -4.37 -2.81
CA SER A 254 7.79 -3.17 -3.54
C SER A 254 6.26 -3.04 -3.62
N MET A 255 5.51 -4.06 -3.17
CA MET A 255 4.04 -4.09 -3.17
C MET A 255 3.44 -3.81 -4.56
N THR A 256 3.96 -4.49 -5.59
CA THR A 256 3.51 -4.38 -7.00
C THR A 256 2.85 -5.64 -7.55
N THR A 257 3.23 -6.84 -7.09
CA THR A 257 2.71 -8.13 -7.60
C THR A 257 2.41 -9.11 -6.47
N GLY A 258 1.55 -10.11 -6.75
CA GLY A 258 1.20 -11.17 -5.79
C GLY A 258 0.42 -10.69 -4.56
N LEU A 259 -0.29 -9.56 -4.69
CA LEU A 259 -1.02 -8.93 -3.60
C LEU A 259 -2.38 -9.59 -3.33
N LYS A 260 -2.83 -9.48 -2.08
CA LYS A 260 -4.19 -9.73 -1.63
C LYS A 260 -4.71 -8.49 -0.92
N SER A 261 -5.92 -8.05 -1.27
CA SER A 261 -6.62 -6.93 -0.60
C SER A 261 -7.71 -7.43 0.34
N TYR A 262 -7.95 -6.69 1.43
CA TYR A 262 -9.15 -6.77 2.24
C TYR A 262 -9.77 -5.36 2.36
N ILE A 263 -11.09 -5.26 2.19
CA ILE A 263 -11.87 -4.07 2.53
C ILE A 263 -12.57 -4.33 3.86
N VAL A 264 -12.43 -3.42 4.82
CA VAL A 264 -13.06 -3.50 6.15
C VAL A 264 -13.51 -2.11 6.62
N THR A 265 -14.59 -2.03 7.38
CA THR A 265 -15.05 -0.78 8.04
C THR A 265 -14.23 -0.48 9.30
N ASN A 266 -14.04 -1.48 10.15
CA ASN A 266 -13.23 -1.36 11.37
C ASN A 266 -11.74 -1.17 11.04
N PRO A 267 -10.96 -0.44 11.88
CA PRO A 267 -9.51 -0.24 11.69
C PRO A 267 -8.67 -1.48 12.10
N SER A 268 -9.12 -2.66 11.71
CA SER A 268 -8.45 -3.95 11.93
C SER A 268 -8.97 -5.02 10.99
N ALA A 269 -8.11 -5.97 10.62
CA ALA A 269 -8.48 -7.16 9.84
C ALA A 269 -7.86 -8.43 10.43
N THR A 270 -8.49 -9.59 10.22
CA THR A 270 -7.94 -10.89 10.61
C THR A 270 -7.60 -11.70 9.37
N LEU A 271 -6.31 -11.90 9.14
CA LEU A 271 -5.75 -12.69 8.06
C LEU A 271 -5.63 -14.14 8.54
N THR A 272 -5.89 -15.12 7.67
CA THR A 272 -5.87 -16.55 8.03
C THR A 272 -5.14 -17.38 6.97
N ARG A 273 -4.71 -18.59 7.35
CA ARG A 273 -3.99 -19.54 6.47
C ARG A 273 -2.70 -18.95 5.89
N LEU A 274 -1.99 -18.13 6.67
CA LEU A 274 -0.68 -17.58 6.28
C LEU A 274 0.44 -18.61 6.47
N THR A 275 1.33 -18.68 5.48
CA THR A 275 2.47 -19.62 5.48
C THR A 275 3.47 -19.29 6.58
N LEU A 276 3.77 -20.28 7.42
CA LEU A 276 4.78 -20.17 8.49
C LEU A 276 6.19 -19.98 7.92
N GLY A 277 7.02 -19.21 8.62
CA GLY A 277 8.38 -18.86 8.20
C GLY A 277 8.47 -17.86 7.04
N THR A 278 7.34 -17.38 6.50
CA THR A 278 7.31 -16.44 5.37
C THR A 278 7.37 -14.98 5.82
N THR A 279 8.16 -14.18 5.12
CA THR A 279 8.13 -12.72 5.24
C THR A 279 7.02 -12.18 4.33
N PHE A 280 6.15 -11.37 4.91
CA PHE A 280 5.14 -10.59 4.21
C PHE A 280 5.47 -9.10 4.28
N HIS A 281 4.98 -8.35 3.32
CA HIS A 281 4.94 -6.89 3.32
C HIS A 281 3.49 -6.46 3.23
N TYR A 282 3.12 -5.37 3.92
CA TYR A 282 1.74 -4.87 3.95
C TYR A 282 1.68 -3.34 3.95
N ARG A 283 0.57 -2.81 3.45
CA ARG A 283 0.21 -1.38 3.51
C ARG A 283 -1.29 -1.22 3.66
N VAL A 284 -1.73 -0.16 4.32
CA VAL A 284 -3.15 0.17 4.51
C VAL A 284 -3.43 1.59 4.05
N ARG A 285 -4.65 1.86 3.59
CA ARG A 285 -5.18 3.22 3.34
C ARG A 285 -6.62 3.32 3.82
N GLY A 286 -7.03 4.54 4.19
CA GLY A 286 -8.44 4.85 4.39
C GLY A 286 -9.17 5.07 3.06
N LEU A 287 -10.48 4.87 3.07
CA LEU A 287 -11.41 5.03 1.96
C LEU A 287 -12.66 5.79 2.44
N ASN A 288 -13.24 6.59 1.54
CA ASN A 288 -14.56 7.21 1.73
C ASN A 288 -15.22 7.32 0.35
N GLY A 289 -16.26 6.52 0.10
CA GLY A 289 -16.84 6.36 -1.24
C GLY A 289 -15.78 6.16 -2.34
N VAL A 290 -15.66 7.16 -3.22
CA VAL A 290 -14.66 7.18 -4.31
C VAL A 290 -13.26 7.68 -3.89
N VAL A 291 -13.17 8.40 -2.77
CA VAL A 291 -11.93 9.01 -2.27
C VAL A 291 -11.03 7.93 -1.65
N LYS A 292 -9.79 7.89 -2.10
CA LYS A 292 -8.76 6.94 -1.64
C LYS A 292 -7.66 7.73 -0.94
N GLY A 293 -7.47 7.46 0.36
CA GLY A 293 -6.35 8.00 1.12
C GLY A 293 -5.01 7.49 0.62
N THR A 294 -3.93 8.14 1.06
CA THR A 294 -2.57 7.67 0.78
C THR A 294 -2.30 6.33 1.48
N TRP A 295 -1.46 5.52 0.84
CA TRP A 295 -0.96 4.28 1.44
C TRP A 295 0.04 4.59 2.56
N THR A 296 -0.01 3.83 3.65
CA THR A 296 1.13 3.72 4.56
C THR A 296 2.35 3.14 3.84
N THR A 297 3.55 3.50 4.31
CA THR A 297 4.81 2.87 3.87
C THR A 297 4.72 1.34 3.99
N PRO A 298 5.15 0.56 2.98
CA PRO A 298 5.18 -0.90 3.04
C PRO A 298 5.94 -1.42 4.26
N THR A 299 5.21 -1.98 5.21
CA THR A 299 5.74 -2.46 6.49
C THR A 299 6.00 -3.96 6.41
N LYS A 300 7.16 -4.40 6.92
CA LYS A 300 7.58 -5.81 6.92
C LYS A 300 6.96 -6.55 8.12
N PHE A 301 6.36 -7.71 7.88
CA PHE A 301 5.89 -8.64 8.90
C PHE A 301 6.48 -10.02 8.67
N ARG A 302 7.13 -10.61 9.67
CA ARG A 302 7.62 -11.99 9.62
C ARG A 302 6.60 -12.90 10.26
N MET A 303 5.99 -13.79 9.48
CA MET A 303 5.21 -14.89 10.03
C MET A 303 6.21 -15.90 10.62
N ALA A 304 6.35 -15.90 11.94
CA ALA A 304 7.24 -16.84 12.64
C ALA A 304 6.87 -18.29 12.32
N SER A 305 7.88 -19.14 12.18
CA SER A 305 7.75 -20.60 12.18
C SER A 305 7.46 -21.14 13.58
N ASP A 306 6.91 -22.35 13.68
CA ASP A 306 6.58 -22.98 14.96
C ASP A 306 7.71 -23.93 15.44
N PRO A 307 7.94 -24.07 16.76
CA PRO A 307 8.97 -24.99 17.26
C PRO A 307 8.76 -26.43 16.77
N THR A 308 9.83 -27.11 16.37
CA THR A 308 9.78 -28.51 15.89
C THR A 308 10.51 -29.48 16.82
N ASN A 309 9.94 -30.68 16.95
CA ASN A 309 10.48 -31.80 17.72
C ASN A 309 11.40 -32.64 16.81
N VAL A 310 12.70 -32.37 16.88
CA VAL A 310 13.72 -33.11 16.14
C VAL A 310 14.19 -34.29 16.99
N VAL A 311 14.18 -35.49 16.40
CA VAL A 311 14.89 -36.66 16.95
C VAL A 311 16.07 -36.93 16.03
N VAL A 312 17.27 -36.84 16.59
CA VAL A 312 18.56 -36.97 15.90
C VAL A 312 19.38 -38.08 16.55
N ALA A 313 20.09 -38.86 15.75
CA ALA A 313 21.06 -39.85 16.21
C ALA A 313 22.42 -39.66 15.51
N THR A 314 23.49 -40.07 16.18
CA THR A 314 24.80 -40.32 15.57
C THR A 314 25.23 -41.77 15.80
N TYR A 315 25.97 -42.33 14.85
CA TYR A 315 26.32 -43.76 14.87
C TYR A 315 27.55 -44.05 13.99
N ASN A 316 28.70 -44.33 14.61
CA ASN A 316 29.87 -44.84 13.87
C ASN A 316 29.66 -46.34 13.54
N LEU A 317 29.76 -46.69 12.26
CA LEU A 317 29.36 -47.99 11.71
C LEU A 317 30.52 -48.95 11.44
N CYS A 318 31.76 -48.46 11.45
CA CYS A 318 32.93 -49.24 11.02
C CYS A 318 32.67 -49.96 9.67
N GLY A 319 31.92 -49.35 8.74
CA GLY A 319 31.41 -50.04 7.53
C GLY A 319 32.51 -50.47 6.55
N GLN A 320 33.74 -49.98 6.75
CA GLN A 320 34.95 -50.39 6.04
C GLN A 320 35.71 -51.56 6.72
N ASP A 321 35.09 -52.24 7.71
CA ASP A 321 35.63 -53.37 8.48
C ASP A 321 36.94 -53.13 9.25
N LYS A 322 37.39 -51.88 9.42
CA LYS A 322 38.66 -51.52 10.07
C LYS A 322 38.77 -51.93 11.55
N CYS A 323 37.66 -52.00 12.25
CA CYS A 323 37.55 -52.48 13.64
C CYS A 323 37.47 -54.02 13.74
N VAL A 324 37.32 -54.75 12.64
CA VAL A 324 37.08 -56.21 12.68
C VAL A 324 38.39 -56.95 12.94
N SER A 325 38.47 -57.66 14.07
CA SER A 325 39.63 -58.46 14.44
C SER A 325 39.25 -59.91 14.73
N LYS A 326 40.25 -60.80 14.80
CA LYS A 326 40.05 -62.15 15.33
C LYS A 326 39.64 -62.15 16.81
N SER A 327 40.12 -61.17 17.59
CA SER A 327 39.91 -61.11 19.05
C SER A 327 38.55 -60.56 19.47
N ASN A 328 37.95 -59.62 18.72
CA ASN A 328 36.60 -59.12 19.02
C ASN A 328 35.47 -59.90 18.33
N GLY A 329 35.81 -60.83 17.44
CA GLY A 329 34.87 -61.77 16.82
C GLY A 329 33.81 -61.12 15.92
N MET A 330 33.98 -59.85 15.55
CA MET A 330 33.10 -59.15 14.63
C MET A 330 33.04 -59.84 13.26
N LYS A 331 31.94 -59.64 12.53
CA LYS A 331 31.75 -60.19 11.19
C LYS A 331 31.94 -59.09 10.14
N LYS A 332 32.28 -59.49 8.91
CA LYS A 332 32.39 -58.58 7.77
C LYS A 332 31.12 -57.75 7.59
N TRP A 333 31.28 -56.53 7.07
CA TRP A 333 30.21 -55.56 6.92
C TRP A 333 29.00 -56.11 6.16
N SER A 334 29.22 -56.92 5.12
CA SER A 334 28.16 -57.60 4.37
C SER A 334 27.23 -58.47 5.23
N THR A 335 27.71 -59.03 6.35
CA THR A 335 26.92 -59.80 7.31
C THR A 335 26.16 -58.93 8.31
N ARG A 336 26.69 -57.74 8.67
CA ARG A 336 26.15 -56.90 9.76
C ARG A 336 25.43 -55.63 9.30
N LYS A 337 25.57 -55.20 8.04
CA LYS A 337 24.93 -54.00 7.45
C LYS A 337 23.44 -53.92 7.74
N ALA A 338 22.68 -54.97 7.44
CA ALA A 338 21.23 -55.01 7.63
C ALA A 338 20.78 -54.99 9.11
N TYR A 339 21.66 -55.42 10.02
CA TYR A 339 21.41 -55.38 11.46
C TYR A 339 21.75 -53.99 12.05
N ALA A 340 22.87 -53.38 11.64
CA ALA A 340 23.17 -51.99 11.93
C ALA A 340 22.07 -51.05 11.38
N GLY A 341 21.55 -51.34 10.18
CA GLY A 341 20.40 -50.66 9.59
C GLY A 341 19.14 -50.77 10.46
N ARG A 342 18.84 -51.98 10.95
CA ARG A 342 17.71 -52.23 11.87
C ARG A 342 17.85 -51.42 13.17
N ILE A 343 19.05 -51.34 13.73
CA ILE A 343 19.34 -50.52 14.93
C ILE A 343 19.18 -49.02 14.64
N ALA A 344 19.72 -48.53 13.52
CA ALA A 344 19.60 -47.13 13.11
C ALA A 344 18.14 -46.71 12.91
N ARG A 345 17.32 -47.53 12.22
CA ARG A 345 15.87 -47.32 12.09
C ARG A 345 15.16 -47.41 13.46
N GLY A 346 15.57 -48.36 14.30
CA GLY A 346 15.07 -48.54 15.67
C GLY A 346 15.38 -47.39 16.65
N THR A 347 16.25 -46.45 16.29
CA THR A 347 16.41 -45.21 17.06
C THR A 347 15.17 -44.31 17.02
N GLY A 348 14.35 -44.41 15.97
CA GLY A 348 13.25 -43.47 15.69
C GLY A 348 13.72 -42.06 15.29
N ALA A 349 15.01 -41.85 15.06
CA ALA A 349 15.57 -40.56 14.70
C ALA A 349 15.24 -40.20 13.24
N GLY A 350 14.60 -39.05 13.04
CA GLY A 350 14.32 -38.52 11.70
C GLY A 350 15.55 -37.97 10.97
N ILE A 351 16.68 -37.85 11.67
CA ILE A 351 17.99 -37.44 11.15
C ILE A 351 19.04 -38.36 11.76
N ILE A 352 19.92 -38.91 10.93
CA ILE A 352 20.94 -39.87 11.35
C ILE A 352 22.29 -39.43 10.77
N ALA A 353 23.18 -38.93 11.62
CA ALA A 353 24.59 -38.74 11.32
C ALA A 353 25.29 -40.10 11.42
N THR A 354 26.20 -40.42 10.49
CA THR A 354 26.84 -41.74 10.48
C THR A 354 28.28 -41.66 9.99
N GLN A 355 29.17 -42.26 10.76
CA GLN A 355 30.59 -42.31 10.47
C GLN A 355 30.96 -43.69 9.91
N GLU A 356 31.92 -43.74 8.97
CA GLU A 356 32.34 -44.97 8.28
C GLU A 356 31.20 -45.68 7.53
N SER A 357 30.44 -44.91 6.74
CA SER A 357 29.04 -45.20 6.40
C SER A 357 28.60 -45.06 4.93
N HIS A 358 29.49 -44.65 4.01
CA HIS A 358 29.06 -44.12 2.71
C HIS A 358 28.79 -45.16 1.60
N ASP A 359 28.05 -44.77 0.57
CA ASP A 359 27.68 -45.60 -0.58
C ASP A 359 28.83 -46.04 -1.50
N LYS A 360 29.91 -45.26 -1.62
CA LYS A 360 31.11 -45.71 -2.37
C LYS A 360 31.80 -46.90 -1.70
N ASP A 361 31.74 -46.98 -0.36
CA ASP A 361 32.62 -47.85 0.42
C ASP A 361 31.85 -48.94 1.21
N THR A 362 30.55 -48.73 1.48
CA THR A 362 29.75 -49.52 2.45
C THR A 362 28.27 -49.72 2.05
N ARG A 363 27.69 -48.79 1.26
CA ARG A 363 26.26 -48.80 0.85
C ARG A 363 25.24 -48.78 2.01
N PHE A 364 25.54 -48.12 3.13
CA PHE A 364 24.60 -48.04 4.25
C PHE A 364 23.28 -47.33 3.91
N GLY A 365 23.26 -46.39 2.96
CA GLY A 365 22.02 -45.69 2.56
C GLY A 365 20.90 -46.64 2.12
N THR A 366 21.27 -47.80 1.57
CA THR A 366 20.32 -48.88 1.21
C THR A 366 19.52 -49.46 2.39
N GLU A 367 19.97 -49.22 3.63
CA GLU A 367 19.30 -49.64 4.85
C GLU A 367 18.35 -48.59 5.44
N LEU A 368 18.19 -47.42 4.80
CA LEU A 368 17.39 -46.31 5.32
C LEU A 368 16.24 -45.93 4.36
N PRO A 369 15.29 -46.84 4.06
CA PRO A 369 14.11 -46.52 3.25
C PRO A 369 13.32 -45.36 3.89
N GLY A 370 12.90 -44.39 3.07
CA GLY A 370 12.26 -43.15 3.52
C GLY A 370 13.22 -42.04 3.96
N TYR A 371 14.54 -42.25 3.83
CA TYR A 371 15.56 -41.24 4.06
C TYR A 371 16.26 -40.88 2.73
N ALA A 372 16.77 -39.66 2.66
CA ALA A 372 17.67 -39.22 1.60
C ALA A 372 19.03 -38.81 2.19
N LEU A 373 20.08 -38.90 1.39
CA LEU A 373 21.41 -38.40 1.73
C LEU A 373 21.37 -36.86 1.74
N GLY A 374 21.55 -36.29 2.92
CA GLY A 374 21.67 -34.86 3.18
C GLY A 374 23.02 -34.33 2.71
N GLU A 375 24.11 -35.00 3.08
CA GLU A 375 25.46 -34.72 2.56
C GLU A 375 26.39 -35.91 2.79
N TYR A 376 27.41 -36.05 1.93
CA TYR A 376 28.53 -36.98 2.12
C TYR A 376 29.89 -36.31 1.92
N TYR A 377 30.84 -36.60 2.82
CA TYR A 377 32.25 -36.47 2.51
C TYR A 377 33.13 -37.35 3.41
N SER A 378 34.20 -37.93 2.84
CA SER A 378 35.26 -38.66 3.56
C SER A 378 34.75 -39.47 4.77
N ALA A 379 33.91 -40.47 4.52
CA ALA A 379 33.30 -41.34 5.53
C ALA A 379 32.39 -40.66 6.60
N LYS A 380 31.80 -39.47 6.36
CA LYS A 380 30.62 -38.95 7.11
C LYS A 380 29.41 -38.89 6.19
N SER A 381 28.25 -39.38 6.63
CA SER A 381 27.01 -39.38 5.84
C SER A 381 25.82 -38.95 6.70
N LEU A 382 25.26 -37.77 6.39
CA LEU A 382 24.03 -37.27 7.01
C LEU A 382 22.83 -37.81 6.25
N PHE A 383 21.94 -38.55 6.92
CA PHE A 383 20.65 -38.98 6.36
C PHE A 383 19.48 -38.23 7.02
N TYR A 384 18.46 -37.87 6.25
CA TYR A 384 17.26 -37.20 6.76
C TYR A 384 15.98 -37.83 6.19
N SER A 385 14.94 -37.93 7.02
CA SER A 385 13.63 -38.45 6.60
C SER A 385 12.94 -37.47 5.64
N THR A 386 12.69 -37.91 4.41
CA THR A 386 12.12 -37.06 3.34
C THR A 386 10.68 -36.66 3.65
N ALA A 387 9.93 -37.50 4.37
CA ALA A 387 8.57 -37.23 4.83
C ALA A 387 8.49 -36.10 5.88
N LYS A 388 9.55 -35.88 6.67
CA LYS A 388 9.60 -34.82 7.70
C LYS A 388 10.27 -33.54 7.22
N TYR A 389 11.33 -33.66 6.41
CA TYR A 389 12.19 -32.52 6.10
C TYR A 389 12.39 -32.26 4.60
N GLU A 390 12.65 -30.99 4.31
CA GLU A 390 13.03 -30.41 3.03
C GLU A 390 14.52 -30.00 3.13
N LYS A 391 15.42 -30.61 2.35
CA LYS A 391 16.83 -30.15 2.24
C LYS A 391 16.84 -28.82 1.49
N LEU A 392 17.45 -27.79 2.08
CA LEU A 392 17.60 -26.48 1.44
C LEU A 392 18.98 -26.30 0.81
N ARG A 393 20.03 -26.72 1.52
CA ARG A 393 21.43 -26.73 1.08
C ARG A 393 22.26 -27.60 2.03
N SER A 394 23.49 -27.89 1.64
CA SER A 394 24.45 -28.64 2.44
C SER A 394 25.87 -28.13 2.17
N GLY A 395 26.86 -28.67 2.88
CA GLY A 395 28.25 -28.39 2.59
C GLY A 395 29.23 -29.20 3.45
N ILE A 396 30.51 -28.99 3.16
CA ILE A 396 31.64 -29.73 3.72
C ILE A 396 32.53 -28.73 4.47
N ILE A 397 33.11 -29.16 5.60
CA ILE A 397 34.11 -28.40 6.35
C ILE A 397 35.38 -29.25 6.47
N THR A 398 36.49 -28.76 5.93
CA THR A 398 37.82 -29.37 6.11
C THR A 398 38.39 -28.97 7.47
N LEU A 399 38.29 -29.85 8.45
CA LEU A 399 38.75 -29.60 9.83
C LEU A 399 40.28 -29.64 9.91
N ASN A 400 40.92 -30.55 9.18
CA ASN A 400 42.35 -30.59 8.93
C ASN A 400 42.62 -31.40 7.64
N SER A 401 43.43 -30.87 6.72
CA SER A 401 43.80 -31.53 5.46
C SER A 401 44.83 -32.66 5.66
N THR A 402 45.86 -32.43 6.47
CA THR A 402 46.95 -33.36 6.79
C THR A 402 46.45 -34.66 7.43
N GLU A 403 45.65 -34.57 8.50
CA GLU A 403 45.00 -35.75 9.11
C GLU A 403 43.76 -36.24 8.35
N ARG A 404 43.40 -35.57 7.24
CA ARG A 404 42.21 -35.86 6.40
C ARG A 404 40.94 -35.93 7.24
N LYS A 405 40.74 -34.94 8.11
CA LYS A 405 39.58 -34.81 9.01
C LYS A 405 38.62 -33.72 8.53
N TYR A 406 37.34 -34.06 8.53
CA TYR A 406 36.27 -33.29 7.91
C TYR A 406 35.01 -33.36 8.77
N ALA A 407 34.08 -32.46 8.52
CA ALA A 407 32.67 -32.59 8.87
C ALA A 407 31.80 -32.30 7.64
N VAL A 408 30.56 -32.76 7.67
CA VAL A 408 29.52 -32.36 6.71
C VAL A 408 28.35 -31.74 7.45
N TRP A 409 27.58 -30.90 6.77
CA TRP A 409 26.39 -30.28 7.33
C TRP A 409 25.26 -30.20 6.30
N VAL A 410 24.02 -30.23 6.79
CA VAL A 410 22.81 -30.02 5.99
C VAL A 410 21.91 -28.99 6.67
N GLN A 411 21.43 -28.01 5.92
CA GLN A 411 20.35 -27.13 6.35
C GLN A 411 19.02 -27.74 5.92
N LEU A 412 18.18 -28.05 6.90
CA LEU A 412 16.85 -28.62 6.72
C LEU A 412 15.78 -27.57 7.03
N ARG A 413 14.59 -27.80 6.46
CA ARG A 413 13.34 -27.20 6.92
C ARG A 413 12.35 -28.29 7.30
N ASP A 414 11.72 -28.16 8.45
CA ASP A 414 10.56 -28.97 8.85
C ASP A 414 9.38 -28.68 7.90
N ARG A 415 8.76 -29.72 7.34
CA ARG A 415 7.68 -29.53 6.36
C ARG A 415 6.42 -28.90 6.95
N THR A 416 6.14 -29.17 8.23
CA THR A 416 4.89 -28.76 8.90
C THR A 416 5.05 -27.40 9.55
N THR A 417 6.05 -27.24 10.42
CA THR A 417 6.25 -26.01 11.20
C THR A 417 7.01 -24.92 10.45
N ARG A 418 7.67 -25.30 9.34
CA ARG A 418 8.55 -24.46 8.50
C ARG A 418 9.80 -23.91 9.20
N THR A 419 10.11 -24.39 10.42
CA THR A 419 11.38 -24.06 11.10
C THR A 419 12.58 -24.61 10.34
N MET A 420 13.66 -23.83 10.34
CA MET A 420 14.90 -24.10 9.62
C MET A 420 16.04 -24.21 10.63
N PHE A 421 16.90 -25.21 10.44
CA PHE A 421 18.02 -25.51 11.33
C PHE A 421 19.11 -26.25 10.55
N LEU A 422 20.32 -26.29 11.12
CA LEU A 422 21.45 -27.05 10.58
C LEU A 422 21.71 -28.29 11.43
N VAL A 423 22.06 -29.39 10.79
CA VAL A 423 22.65 -30.57 11.46
C VAL A 423 24.00 -30.87 10.84
N VAL A 424 24.97 -31.17 11.72
CA VAL A 424 26.35 -31.54 11.38
C VAL A 424 26.57 -33.03 11.64
N ASP A 425 27.45 -33.65 10.85
CA ASP A 425 28.10 -34.93 11.14
C ASP A 425 29.62 -34.71 11.16
N ALA A 426 30.22 -34.89 12.34
CA ALA A 426 31.66 -34.83 12.57
C ALA A 426 32.24 -36.22 12.84
N HIS A 427 33.50 -36.43 12.41
CA HIS A 427 34.34 -37.52 12.89
C HIS A 427 35.75 -36.96 13.09
N LEU A 428 36.12 -36.67 14.34
CA LEU A 428 37.37 -36.00 14.70
C LEU A 428 38.58 -36.95 14.74
N GLN A 429 39.76 -36.42 15.04
CA GLN A 429 40.98 -37.21 15.21
C GLN A 429 40.80 -38.31 16.29
N PRO A 430 41.16 -39.58 16.02
CA PRO A 430 41.15 -40.67 17.02
C PRO A 430 42.36 -40.69 17.96
N TYR A 431 42.28 -41.60 18.93
CA TYR A 431 43.25 -41.89 20.01
C TYR A 431 43.35 -40.81 21.10
N LYS A 432 43.63 -41.20 22.34
CA LYS A 432 43.67 -40.31 23.53
C LYS A 432 45.06 -39.65 23.72
N GLY A 433 45.13 -38.65 24.60
CA GLY A 433 46.36 -38.01 25.03
C GLY A 433 46.65 -36.66 24.37
N ARG A 434 47.39 -35.81 25.10
CA ARG A 434 47.64 -34.37 24.86
C ARG A 434 47.79 -33.94 23.40
N THR A 435 48.57 -34.67 22.59
CA THR A 435 48.81 -34.34 21.18
C THR A 435 47.55 -34.52 20.33
N LYS A 436 46.76 -35.57 20.59
CA LYS A 436 45.50 -35.86 19.89
C LYS A 436 44.35 -35.00 20.42
N ASP A 437 44.36 -34.67 21.71
CA ASP A 437 43.43 -33.69 22.30
C ASP A 437 43.64 -32.29 21.69
N ARG A 438 44.90 -31.84 21.51
CA ARG A 438 45.22 -30.60 20.78
C ARG A 438 44.71 -30.60 19.34
N MET A 439 44.85 -31.72 18.61
CA MET A 439 44.29 -31.88 17.27
C MET A 439 42.75 -31.77 17.28
N ARG A 440 42.06 -32.44 18.21
CA ARG A 440 40.60 -32.32 18.41
C ARG A 440 40.18 -30.90 18.79
N GLU A 441 40.94 -30.18 19.61
CA GLU A 441 40.64 -28.79 19.99
C GLU A 441 40.67 -27.87 18.76
N ALA A 442 41.71 -27.95 17.94
CA ALA A 442 41.84 -27.18 16.71
C ALA A 442 40.73 -27.52 15.70
N GLN A 443 40.44 -28.81 15.51
CA GLN A 443 39.37 -29.29 14.63
C GLN A 443 37.98 -28.82 15.12
N THR A 444 37.70 -28.83 16.42
CA THR A 444 36.41 -28.36 16.98
C THR A 444 36.27 -26.83 16.86
N LYS A 445 37.34 -26.07 17.14
CA LYS A 445 37.36 -24.61 16.93
C LYS A 445 37.09 -24.26 15.46
N LYS A 446 37.69 -24.99 14.52
CA LYS A 446 37.44 -24.81 13.09
C LYS A 446 36.01 -25.19 12.70
N LEU A 447 35.45 -26.28 13.26
CA LEU A 447 34.07 -26.69 13.01
C LEU A 447 33.07 -25.57 13.32
N ILE A 448 33.13 -25.00 14.53
CA ILE A 448 32.22 -23.93 14.95
C ILE A 448 32.40 -22.68 14.09
N SER A 449 33.64 -22.25 13.86
CA SER A 449 33.95 -21.04 13.07
C SER A 449 33.51 -21.15 11.61
N ASP A 450 33.80 -22.28 10.95
CA ASP A 450 33.46 -22.48 9.54
C ASP A 450 31.95 -22.64 9.34
N LEU A 451 31.25 -23.32 10.26
CA LEU A 451 29.80 -23.44 10.21
C LEU A 451 29.08 -22.12 10.49
N ALA A 452 29.60 -21.28 11.40
CA ALA A 452 29.07 -19.95 11.64
C ALA A 452 29.12 -19.09 10.35
N ARG A 453 30.21 -19.18 9.57
CA ARG A 453 30.29 -18.51 8.25
C ARG A 453 29.33 -19.12 7.21
N ALA A 454 29.07 -20.43 7.28
CA ALA A 454 28.04 -21.08 6.45
C ALA A 454 26.60 -20.70 6.87
N ASN A 455 26.39 -20.21 8.09
CA ASN A 455 25.09 -19.91 8.71
C ASN A 455 24.88 -18.41 9.01
N PRO A 456 24.92 -17.50 7.99
CA PRO A 456 24.81 -16.05 8.21
C PRO A 456 23.45 -15.62 8.79
N ASN A 457 22.41 -16.46 8.62
CA ASN A 457 21.07 -16.23 9.17
C ASN A 457 20.92 -16.67 10.64
N LYS A 458 21.96 -17.28 11.24
CA LYS A 458 21.97 -17.76 12.63
C LYS A 458 20.81 -18.73 12.96
N TYR A 459 20.49 -19.64 12.03
CA TYR A 459 19.54 -20.72 12.32
C TYR A 459 20.10 -21.67 13.39
N PRO A 460 19.28 -22.26 14.27
CA PRO A 460 19.77 -23.16 15.31
C PRO A 460 20.54 -24.36 14.74
N VAL A 461 21.56 -24.81 15.46
CA VAL A 461 22.49 -25.88 15.06
C VAL A 461 22.46 -27.07 16.02
N ILE A 462 22.50 -28.27 15.44
CA ILE A 462 22.73 -29.54 16.12
C ILE A 462 24.05 -30.13 15.62
N TYR A 463 25.02 -30.31 16.51
CA TYR A 463 26.34 -30.87 16.22
C TYR A 463 26.41 -32.35 16.64
N ALA A 464 26.05 -33.25 15.72
CA ALA A 464 26.16 -34.69 15.93
C ALA A 464 27.50 -35.23 15.39
N GLY A 465 28.00 -36.32 15.96
CA GLY A 465 29.22 -36.94 15.45
C GLY A 465 29.94 -37.89 16.41
N ASP A 466 30.97 -38.55 15.89
CA ASP A 466 32.00 -39.21 16.69
C ASP A 466 33.15 -38.23 16.94
N PHE A 467 33.14 -37.63 18.13
CA PHE A 467 34.13 -36.62 18.52
C PHE A 467 35.42 -37.24 19.08
N ASN A 468 35.51 -38.59 19.19
CA ASN A 468 36.71 -39.33 19.60
C ASN A 468 37.34 -38.86 20.93
N SER A 469 36.52 -38.30 21.82
CA SER A 469 36.91 -37.71 23.09
C SER A 469 35.86 -38.01 24.13
N ASN A 470 36.24 -38.10 25.40
CA ASN A 470 35.32 -38.16 26.54
C ASN A 470 36.06 -37.81 27.83
N LYS A 471 35.36 -37.83 28.97
CA LYS A 471 35.94 -37.61 30.31
C LYS A 471 37.23 -38.39 30.59
N SER A 472 37.37 -39.64 30.11
CA SER A 472 38.58 -40.44 30.34
C SER A 472 39.75 -40.06 29.42
N ASN A 473 39.64 -39.00 28.61
CA ASN A 473 40.79 -38.30 28.03
C ASN A 473 41.51 -37.45 29.11
N ALA A 474 40.80 -36.99 30.13
CA ALA A 474 41.32 -36.19 31.23
C ALA A 474 41.90 -37.02 32.39
N ASP A 475 41.95 -38.36 32.27
CA ASP A 475 42.64 -39.24 33.20
C ASP A 475 44.15 -38.99 33.12
N GLN A 476 44.68 -38.20 34.06
CA GLN A 476 46.10 -37.82 34.07
C GLN A 476 47.04 -38.99 34.39
N SER A 477 46.54 -40.11 34.96
CA SER A 477 47.35 -41.30 35.23
C SER A 477 47.64 -42.10 33.96
N ARG A 478 46.67 -42.13 33.03
CA ARG A 478 46.79 -42.83 31.74
C ARG A 478 47.24 -41.91 30.61
N TYR A 479 46.88 -40.63 30.68
CA TYR A 479 47.11 -39.63 29.64
C TYR A 479 47.59 -38.30 30.24
N PRO A 480 48.86 -38.19 30.70
CA PRO A 480 49.41 -36.97 31.25
C PRO A 480 49.24 -35.75 30.33
N GLY A 481 48.55 -34.72 30.83
CA GLY A 481 48.19 -33.52 30.07
C GLY A 481 47.12 -33.72 29.00
N GLY A 482 46.44 -34.87 28.98
CA GLY A 482 45.24 -35.13 28.17
C GLY A 482 44.00 -34.44 28.76
N TYR A 483 42.99 -34.20 27.93
CA TYR A 483 41.76 -33.47 28.32
C TYR A 483 40.62 -33.69 27.32
N ASP A 484 39.38 -33.47 27.75
CA ASP A 484 38.23 -33.55 26.85
C ASP A 484 38.12 -32.29 25.96
N ALA A 485 38.75 -32.35 24.79
CA ALA A 485 38.95 -31.19 23.92
C ALA A 485 37.68 -30.65 23.23
N PRO A 486 36.77 -31.48 22.71
CA PRO A 486 35.50 -31.01 22.15
C PRO A 486 34.63 -30.36 23.22
N LEU A 487 34.45 -31.00 24.38
CA LEU A 487 33.67 -30.47 25.50
C LEU A 487 34.17 -29.08 25.92
N LYS A 488 35.49 -28.95 26.15
CA LYS A 488 36.15 -27.66 26.44
C LYS A 488 35.80 -26.56 25.43
N VAL A 489 35.79 -26.87 24.13
CA VAL A 489 35.54 -25.88 23.06
C VAL A 489 34.05 -25.54 22.93
N PHE A 490 33.17 -26.53 23.01
CA PHE A 490 31.73 -26.31 22.94
C PHE A 490 31.19 -25.58 24.18
N THR A 491 31.65 -25.91 25.38
CA THR A 491 31.34 -25.16 26.61
C THR A 491 31.81 -23.70 26.51
N ALA A 492 33.03 -23.45 26.00
CA ALA A 492 33.54 -22.09 25.79
C ALA A 492 32.77 -21.30 24.71
N ALA A 493 32.02 -21.98 23.83
CA ALA A 493 31.12 -21.38 22.84
C ALA A 493 29.66 -21.23 23.34
N GLY A 494 29.34 -21.70 24.55
CA GLY A 494 27.97 -21.71 25.07
C GLY A 494 27.05 -22.78 24.44
N ILE A 495 27.63 -23.86 23.91
CA ILE A 495 26.94 -24.93 23.20
C ILE A 495 26.99 -26.20 24.06
N PRO A 496 25.97 -26.51 24.88
CA PRO A 496 25.98 -27.68 25.76
C PRO A 496 25.88 -29.02 24.99
N ASP A 497 26.39 -30.10 25.60
CA ASP A 497 26.07 -31.47 25.18
C ASP A 497 24.63 -31.83 25.59
N ALA A 498 23.88 -32.46 24.68
CA ALA A 498 22.59 -33.05 24.98
C ALA A 498 22.67 -34.13 26.07
N PHE A 499 23.84 -34.75 26.30
CA PHE A 499 24.07 -35.57 27.48
C PHE A 499 23.82 -34.77 28.77
N ASP A 500 24.53 -33.66 28.96
CA ASP A 500 24.48 -32.88 30.21
C ASP A 500 23.12 -32.21 30.42
N VAL A 501 22.62 -31.45 29.44
CA VAL A 501 21.38 -30.66 29.59
C VAL A 501 20.10 -31.45 29.29
N GLY A 502 20.20 -32.73 28.93
CA GLY A 502 19.05 -33.59 28.66
C GLY A 502 18.19 -33.80 29.91
N ARG A 503 16.92 -33.36 29.86
CA ARG A 503 15.93 -33.50 30.96
C ARG A 503 15.74 -34.96 31.39
N THR A 504 15.75 -35.89 30.45
CA THR A 504 15.70 -37.34 30.73
C THR A 504 16.93 -38.01 30.16
N LYS A 505 17.63 -38.81 30.97
CA LYS A 505 18.87 -39.52 30.58
C LYS A 505 18.61 -41.03 30.59
N VAL A 506 18.39 -41.63 29.42
CA VAL A 506 18.11 -43.07 29.28
C VAL A 506 19.38 -43.82 28.90
N ASN A 507 19.66 -44.97 29.52
CA ASN A 507 20.83 -45.80 29.21
C ASN A 507 22.20 -45.08 29.39
N ALA A 508 22.24 -43.95 30.12
CA ALA A 508 23.42 -43.10 30.28
C ALA A 508 24.66 -43.79 30.88
N THR A 509 24.51 -44.92 31.60
CA THR A 509 25.66 -45.68 32.12
C THR A 509 26.45 -46.42 31.05
N TRP A 510 25.83 -46.79 29.93
CA TRP A 510 26.49 -47.60 28.89
C TRP A 510 27.40 -46.74 28.02
N ASN A 511 28.56 -47.25 27.63
CA ASN A 511 29.47 -46.52 26.74
C ASN A 511 28.85 -46.33 25.34
N SER A 512 29.28 -45.29 24.60
CA SER A 512 28.97 -45.24 23.16
C SER A 512 29.95 -46.11 22.38
N ALA A 513 31.26 -45.96 22.58
CA ALA A 513 32.25 -46.93 22.10
C ALA A 513 32.12 -48.25 22.89
N ASN A 514 31.61 -49.29 22.24
CA ASN A 514 31.43 -50.62 22.83
C ASN A 514 32.58 -51.61 22.53
N GLN A 515 33.41 -51.31 21.52
CA GLN A 515 34.62 -52.07 21.14
C GLN A 515 34.36 -53.56 20.79
N ALA A 516 33.09 -53.91 20.53
CA ALA A 516 32.57 -55.28 20.46
C ALA A 516 32.91 -56.15 21.70
N ILE A 517 32.98 -55.52 22.88
CA ILE A 517 33.20 -56.21 24.16
C ILE A 517 31.87 -56.75 24.72
N ASN A 518 31.92 -57.97 25.24
CA ASN A 518 30.80 -58.65 25.92
C ASN A 518 31.27 -59.13 27.31
N PRO A 519 30.49 -58.91 28.39
CA PRO A 519 29.27 -58.11 28.45
C PRO A 519 29.53 -56.61 28.18
N PRO A 520 28.50 -55.80 27.86
CA PRO A 520 28.71 -54.42 27.44
C PRO A 520 29.27 -53.50 28.55
N LEU A 521 30.18 -52.60 28.17
CA LEU A 521 30.81 -51.65 29.09
C LEU A 521 29.85 -50.61 29.67
N ARG A 522 29.99 -50.33 30.97
CA ARG A 522 29.15 -49.40 31.75
C ARG A 522 29.96 -48.34 32.50
N HIS A 523 30.61 -47.43 31.76
CA HIS A 523 31.43 -46.36 32.35
C HIS A 523 30.95 -44.94 31.99
N SER A 524 29.84 -44.79 31.24
CA SER A 524 29.44 -43.51 30.60
C SER A 524 30.54 -42.89 29.74
N ASP A 525 31.35 -43.72 29.10
CA ASP A 525 32.35 -43.26 28.13
C ASP A 525 31.67 -43.13 26.76
N HIS A 526 31.03 -41.97 26.54
CA HIS A 526 30.46 -41.57 25.27
C HIS A 526 31.50 -40.78 24.47
N VAL A 527 31.93 -41.28 23.30
CA VAL A 527 32.70 -40.54 22.29
C VAL A 527 31.83 -40.04 21.13
N ASP A 528 30.61 -40.56 21.05
CA ASP A 528 29.53 -40.15 20.18
C ASP A 528 28.70 -39.10 20.93
N HIS A 529 28.64 -37.86 20.44
CA HIS A 529 27.97 -36.74 21.10
C HIS A 529 26.95 -36.05 20.21
N ILE A 530 26.07 -35.27 20.84
CA ILE A 530 25.13 -34.38 20.16
C ILE A 530 25.11 -33.06 20.93
N TYR A 531 26.02 -32.14 20.58
CA TYR A 531 26.02 -30.77 21.12
C TYR A 531 24.93 -29.95 20.42
N VAL A 532 24.32 -28.98 21.12
CA VAL A 532 23.24 -28.15 20.56
C VAL A 532 23.40 -26.69 20.97
N ASP A 533 22.99 -25.75 20.12
CA ASP A 533 22.90 -24.34 20.49
C ASP A 533 21.99 -24.17 21.72
N ALA A 534 22.35 -23.31 22.67
CA ALA A 534 21.63 -23.15 23.95
C ALA A 534 20.13 -22.80 23.85
N ALA A 535 19.65 -22.33 22.70
CA ALA A 535 18.23 -22.08 22.44
C ALA A 535 17.41 -23.36 22.15
N ILE A 536 18.07 -24.48 21.87
CA ILE A 536 17.46 -25.79 21.60
C ILE A 536 17.24 -26.53 22.93
N LYS A 537 16.00 -26.92 23.22
CA LYS A 537 15.65 -27.61 24.49
C LYS A 537 15.83 -29.12 24.34
N VAL A 538 16.67 -29.74 25.17
CA VAL A 538 16.91 -31.20 25.12
C VAL A 538 15.94 -31.95 26.03
N VAL A 539 14.97 -32.65 25.42
CA VAL A 539 13.93 -33.42 26.11
C VAL A 539 14.50 -34.73 26.66
N GLN A 540 15.32 -35.42 25.86
CA GLN A 540 15.89 -36.71 26.23
C GLN A 540 17.22 -36.98 25.53
N PHE A 541 18.19 -37.51 26.27
CA PHE A 541 19.36 -38.22 25.76
C PHE A 541 19.15 -39.74 25.92
N LYS A 542 19.60 -40.54 24.94
CA LYS A 542 19.56 -42.01 25.02
C LYS A 542 20.75 -42.67 24.32
N VAL A 543 21.42 -43.60 25.01
CA VAL A 543 22.30 -44.61 24.38
C VAL A 543 21.46 -45.81 23.90
N ILE A 544 21.65 -46.22 22.66
CA ILE A 544 20.91 -47.32 22.03
C ILE A 544 21.76 -48.59 22.12
N VAL A 545 21.35 -49.53 22.95
CA VAL A 545 22.09 -50.79 23.21
C VAL A 545 21.19 -51.95 22.79
N SER A 546 21.71 -52.89 21.98
CA SER A 546 20.95 -54.02 21.43
C SER A 546 21.39 -55.34 22.08
N LEU A 547 20.59 -55.82 23.04
CA LEU A 547 20.96 -56.94 23.93
C LEU A 547 20.20 -58.22 23.60
N SER A 548 20.82 -59.35 23.92
CA SER A 548 20.19 -60.66 24.12
C SER A 548 20.60 -61.14 25.51
N GLY A 549 19.66 -61.17 26.45
CA GLY A 549 19.96 -61.30 27.88
C GLY A 549 20.88 -60.18 28.37
N SER A 550 21.97 -60.54 29.05
CA SER A 550 22.98 -59.61 29.58
C SER A 550 24.08 -59.20 28.57
N SER A 551 24.10 -59.82 27.38
CA SER A 551 25.13 -59.62 26.34
C SER A 551 24.59 -58.89 25.12
N TYR A 552 25.45 -58.34 24.26
CA TYR A 552 25.06 -57.87 22.94
C TYR A 552 24.46 -59.01 22.09
N ALA A 553 23.33 -58.72 21.44
CA ALA A 553 22.76 -59.60 20.43
C ALA A 553 23.68 -59.68 19.20
N LYS A 554 24.04 -60.90 18.79
CA LYS A 554 24.98 -61.21 17.71
C LYS A 554 24.29 -61.26 16.32
N PRO A 555 25.01 -60.99 15.22
CA PRO A 555 26.39 -60.51 15.14
C PRO A 555 26.51 -59.07 15.67
N PHE A 556 27.68 -58.66 16.15
CA PHE A 556 27.92 -57.24 16.46
C PHE A 556 27.64 -56.36 15.23
N ALA A 557 26.82 -55.33 15.40
CA ALA A 557 26.45 -54.40 14.32
C ALA A 557 27.63 -53.48 13.94
N THR A 558 28.32 -52.96 14.96
CA THR A 558 29.51 -52.11 14.90
C THR A 558 30.11 -52.04 16.31
N ASP A 559 31.31 -51.51 16.44
CA ASP A 559 32.04 -51.28 17.69
C ASP A 559 31.55 -50.04 18.47
N HIS A 560 30.49 -49.39 18.01
CA HIS A 560 29.77 -48.31 18.69
C HIS A 560 28.28 -48.64 18.94
N ASN A 561 27.68 -47.94 19.90
CA ASN A 561 26.25 -47.84 20.18
C ASN A 561 25.75 -46.49 19.66
N PRO A 562 24.62 -46.41 18.94
CA PRO A 562 24.07 -45.12 18.55
C PRO A 562 23.73 -44.26 19.76
N VAL A 563 24.09 -42.99 19.70
CA VAL A 563 23.65 -41.96 20.67
C VAL A 563 22.55 -41.14 20.02
N ARG A 564 21.48 -40.84 20.78
CA ARG A 564 20.28 -40.17 20.29
C ARG A 564 19.83 -39.05 21.21
N ALA A 565 19.49 -37.90 20.64
CA ALA A 565 18.81 -36.81 21.33
C ALA A 565 17.41 -36.57 20.76
N THR A 566 16.44 -36.32 21.64
CA THR A 566 15.14 -35.73 21.30
C THR A 566 15.16 -34.28 21.77
N VAL A 567 14.99 -33.34 20.84
CA VAL A 567 15.16 -31.91 21.08
C VAL A 567 14.02 -31.07 20.50
N VAL A 568 13.73 -29.93 21.12
CA VAL A 568 12.80 -28.92 20.58
C VAL A 568 13.63 -27.78 20.01
N VAL A 569 13.61 -27.64 18.68
CA VAL A 569 14.24 -26.53 17.97
C VAL A 569 13.26 -25.35 17.97
N PRO A 570 13.67 -24.12 18.37
CA PRO A 570 12.78 -22.97 18.43
C PRO A 570 12.35 -22.46 17.05
N GLY A 571 11.15 -21.89 17.00
CA GLY A 571 10.62 -21.16 15.85
C GLY A 571 11.29 -19.79 15.64
N HIS A 572 11.24 -19.29 14.40
CA HIS A 572 11.85 -18.03 13.93
C HIS A 572 11.12 -17.47 12.69
#